data_AF-A0A7M4DGM2-F1
#
_entry.id   AF-A0A7M4DGM2-F1
#
_cell.length_a   1.000
_cell.length_b   1.000
_cell.length_c   1.000
_cell.angle_alpha   90.00
_cell.angle_beta   90.00
_cell.angle_gamma   90.00
#
_symmetry.space_group_name_H-M   'P 1'
#
loop_
_entity.id
_entity.type
_entity.pdbx_description
1 polymer ?
#
loop_
_entity_poly.entity_id
_entity_poly.type
_entity_poly.pdbx_seq_one_letter_code
_entity_poly.pdbx_strand_id
1 'polypeptide(L)'
;MTDYFADYDTTVEFTSDEELRLDHGAMPHGGFVIRSGNTSDAQAQVIEYRLALESNPEFTASVLVAYARAVHRLNSQGRTGAVTVLDVPPGLLSPKTPAQLRAELL
;
A
#
# COMPACT_ATOMS: atom_id res chain seq x y z
N MET A 1 12.04 -21.19 17.31
CA MET A 1 10.62 -20.93 17.02
C MET A 1 10.42 -21.24 15.55
N THR A 2 9.88 -22.43 15.25
CA THR A 2 9.96 -23.04 13.91
C THR A 2 9.29 -22.19 12.82
N ASP A 3 8.10 -21.63 13.09
CA ASP A 3 7.32 -20.91 12.08
C ASP A 3 7.67 -19.41 11.96
N TYR A 4 8.64 -18.91 12.73
CA TYR A 4 8.94 -17.48 12.84
C TYR A 4 10.38 -17.14 12.48
N PHE A 5 11.36 -17.87 13.03
CA PHE A 5 12.77 -17.48 12.95
C PHE A 5 13.68 -18.57 12.36
N ALA A 6 13.22 -19.82 12.22
CA ALA A 6 14.10 -20.94 11.83
C ALA A 6 14.68 -20.80 10.42
N ASP A 7 13.95 -20.14 9.52
CA ASP A 7 14.32 -19.99 8.11
C ASP A 7 14.98 -18.63 7.79
N TYR A 8 15.25 -17.79 8.80
CA TYR A 8 15.78 -16.43 8.62
C TYR A 8 17.07 -16.21 9.41
N ASP A 9 18.05 -15.54 8.78
CA ASP A 9 19.21 -14.99 9.49
C ASP A 9 18.72 -13.96 10.53
N THR A 10 18.71 -14.37 11.79
CA THR A 10 18.06 -13.61 12.88
C THR A 10 19.10 -13.05 13.84
N THR A 11 19.08 -11.73 14.04
CA THR A 11 19.89 -11.04 15.05
C THR A 11 19.06 -10.82 16.32
N VAL A 12 19.68 -11.03 17.48
CA VAL A 12 19.07 -10.73 18.79
C VAL A 12 19.93 -9.70 19.50
N GLU A 13 19.32 -8.57 19.84
CA GLU A 13 19.96 -7.46 20.56
C GLU A 13 19.30 -7.30 21.94
N PHE A 14 20.11 -7.28 22.99
CA PHE A 14 19.63 -7.03 24.35
C PHE A 14 19.71 -5.54 24.65
N THR A 15 18.58 -4.95 25.03
CA THR A 15 18.43 -3.50 25.26
C THR A 15 17.66 -3.22 26.56
N SER A 16 17.65 -1.95 26.99
CA SER A 16 16.88 -1.49 28.14
C SER A 16 15.43 -1.16 27.76
N ASP A 17 14.53 -1.11 28.74
CA ASP A 17 13.15 -0.65 28.54
C ASP A 17 13.10 0.82 28.06
N GLU A 18 14.02 1.66 28.57
CA GLU A 18 14.10 3.08 28.19
C GLU A 18 14.42 3.24 26.69
N GLU A 19 15.44 2.54 26.21
CA GLU A 19 15.84 2.55 24.79
C GLU A 19 14.74 1.95 23.90
N LEU A 20 14.13 0.83 24.32
CA LEU A 20 13.00 0.22 23.59
C LEU A 20 11.83 1.21 23.42
N ARG A 21 11.48 1.95 24.47
CA ARG A 21 10.38 2.92 24.43
C ARG A 21 10.72 4.16 23.59
N LEU A 22 11.97 4.63 23.66
CA LEU A 22 12.40 5.83 22.97
C LEU A 22 12.54 5.59 21.45
N ASP A 23 13.20 4.49 21.07
CA ASP A 23 13.66 4.29 19.69
C ASP A 23 12.82 3.28 18.90
N HIS A 24 12.07 2.40 19.57
CA HIS A 24 11.30 1.31 18.94
C HIS A 24 9.78 1.38 19.18
N GLY A 25 9.26 2.52 19.66
CA GLY A 25 7.83 2.73 19.90
C GLY A 25 7.00 3.06 18.65
N ALA A 26 7.64 3.38 17.52
CA ALA A 26 6.98 3.70 16.27
C ALA A 26 6.49 2.45 15.53
N MET A 27 5.62 2.64 14.52
CA MET A 27 5.17 1.56 13.62
C MET A 27 5.56 1.84 12.16
N PRO A 28 6.86 2.03 11.86
CA PRO A 28 7.31 2.21 10.50
C PRO A 28 7.16 0.92 9.72
N HIS A 29 6.89 1.03 8.43
CA HIS A 29 6.91 -0.10 7.51
C HIS A 29 7.19 0.38 6.09
N GLY A 30 7.47 -0.55 5.21
CA GLY A 30 7.58 -0.25 3.79
C GLY A 30 7.63 -1.52 2.98
N GLY A 31 8.09 -1.38 1.75
CA GLY A 31 8.31 -2.51 0.87
C GLY A 31 8.37 -2.08 -0.59
N PHE A 32 8.69 -3.06 -1.42
CA PHE A 32 8.79 -2.90 -2.85
C PHE A 32 7.96 -3.97 -3.56
N VAL A 33 7.30 -3.58 -4.64
CA VAL A 33 6.76 -4.50 -5.64
C VAL A 33 7.49 -4.22 -6.94
N ILE A 34 8.26 -5.19 -7.42
CA ILE A 34 9.11 -5.06 -8.59
C ILE A 34 8.64 -6.03 -9.66
N ARG A 35 8.37 -5.50 -10.85
CA ARG A 35 8.16 -6.29 -12.06
C ARG A 35 9.31 -6.00 -13.01
N SER A 36 10.21 -6.97 -13.16
CA SER A 36 11.22 -6.98 -14.22
C SER A 36 10.79 -7.92 -15.34
N GLY A 37 11.02 -7.53 -16.58
CA GLY A 37 10.75 -8.35 -17.75
C GLY A 37 11.29 -7.74 -19.02
N ASN A 38 11.14 -8.45 -20.13
CA ASN A 38 11.71 -8.05 -21.41
C ASN A 38 10.60 -8.05 -22.46
N THR A 39 10.58 -7.06 -23.37
CA THR A 39 9.72 -7.11 -24.57
C THR A 39 10.37 -7.93 -25.69
N SER A 40 11.70 -7.94 -25.74
CA SER A 40 12.56 -8.82 -26.52
C SER A 40 13.87 -9.07 -25.75
N ASP A 41 14.69 -10.02 -26.16
CA ASP A 41 15.94 -10.37 -25.45
C ASP A 41 16.86 -9.16 -25.20
N ALA A 42 16.85 -8.17 -26.09
CA ALA A 42 17.65 -6.95 -25.97
C ALA A 42 16.98 -5.81 -25.18
N GLN A 43 15.67 -5.90 -24.90
CA GLN A 43 14.87 -4.79 -24.37
C GLN A 43 14.29 -5.13 -23.00
N ALA A 44 15.08 -4.87 -21.96
CA ALA A 44 14.66 -4.99 -20.57
C ALA A 44 13.75 -3.82 -20.13
N GLN A 45 12.80 -4.11 -19.25
CA GLN A 45 11.81 -3.20 -18.71
C GLN A 45 11.61 -3.50 -17.22
N VAL A 46 11.52 -2.44 -16.41
CA VAL A 46 11.31 -2.56 -14.97
C VAL A 46 10.22 -1.60 -14.53
N ILE A 47 9.29 -2.11 -13.71
CA ILE A 47 8.31 -1.32 -12.98
C ILE A 47 8.57 -1.54 -11.49
N GLU A 48 8.68 -0.46 -10.74
CA GLU A 48 8.88 -0.48 -9.29
C GLU A 48 7.80 0.36 -8.61
N TYR A 49 7.23 -0.20 -7.54
CA TYR A 49 6.39 0.51 -6.59
C TYR A 49 7.01 0.42 -5.20
N ARG A 50 7.18 1.56 -4.54
CA ARG A 50 7.78 1.66 -3.19
C ARG A 50 6.82 2.31 -2.21
N LEU A 51 6.75 1.75 -1.01
CA LEU A 51 6.22 2.43 0.18
C LEU A 51 7.35 2.64 1.20
N ALA A 52 7.42 3.85 1.75
CA ALA A 52 8.28 4.22 2.87
C ALA A 52 7.41 4.98 3.87
N LEU A 53 7.01 4.30 4.95
CA LEU A 53 5.97 4.76 5.86
C LEU A 53 6.55 4.93 7.26
N GLU A 54 6.32 6.11 7.86
CA GLU A 54 6.61 6.34 9.28
C GLU A 54 5.54 5.71 10.19
N SER A 55 4.29 5.62 9.71
CA SER A 55 3.18 4.97 10.39
C SER A 55 2.38 4.08 9.42
N ASN A 56 2.60 2.77 9.49
CA ASN A 56 1.85 1.77 8.74
C ASN A 56 0.32 1.81 8.99
N PRO A 57 -0.18 1.92 10.23
CA PRO A 57 -1.63 1.97 10.45
C PRO A 57 -2.28 3.24 9.90
N GLU A 58 -1.62 4.39 9.96
CA GLU A 58 -2.18 5.65 9.43
C GLU A 58 -2.24 5.66 7.90
N PHE A 59 -1.21 5.13 7.24
CA PHE A 59 -1.24 4.95 5.79
C PHE A 59 -2.36 4.00 5.37
N THR A 60 -2.50 2.87 6.08
CA THR A 60 -3.59 1.90 5.84
C THR A 60 -4.96 2.55 6.03
N ALA A 61 -5.16 3.33 7.10
CA ALA A 61 -6.41 4.05 7.33
C ALA A 61 -6.71 5.08 6.23
N SER A 62 -5.70 5.78 5.72
CA SER A 62 -5.85 6.71 4.60
C SER A 62 -6.34 6.01 3.33
N VAL A 63 -5.80 4.83 3.03
CA VAL A 63 -6.27 3.98 1.93
C VAL A 63 -7.72 3.55 2.16
N LEU A 64 -8.07 3.07 3.36
CA LEU A 64 -9.45 2.67 3.69
C LEU A 64 -10.46 3.80 3.47
N VAL A 65 -10.15 5.03 3.88
CA VAL A 65 -11.02 6.20 3.68
C VAL A 65 -11.19 6.54 2.20
N ALA A 66 -10.14 6.43 1.39
CA ALA A 66 -10.25 6.61 -0.05
C ALA A 66 -11.16 5.56 -0.71
N TYR A 67 -11.05 4.30 -0.28
CA TYR A 67 -11.91 3.21 -0.78
C TYR A 67 -13.35 3.32 -0.27
N ALA A 68 -13.59 3.84 0.93
CA ALA A 68 -14.94 4.10 1.43
C ALA A 68 -15.71 5.05 0.49
N ARG A 69 -15.05 6.08 -0.06
CA ARG A 69 -15.63 6.97 -1.08
C ARG A 69 -16.02 6.20 -2.34
N ALA A 70 -15.14 5.31 -2.82
CA ALA A 70 -15.42 4.52 -4.00
C ALA A 70 -16.60 3.57 -3.78
N VAL A 71 -16.62 2.84 -2.66
CA VAL A 71 -17.72 1.92 -2.32
C VAL A 71 -19.05 2.67 -2.19
N HIS A 72 -19.06 3.86 -1.58
CA HIS A 72 -20.26 4.70 -1.54
C HIS A 72 -20.77 5.05 -2.94
N ARG A 73 -19.89 5.46 -3.86
CA ARG A 73 -20.26 5.77 -5.26
C ARG A 73 -20.78 4.53 -6.01
N LEU A 74 -20.13 3.39 -5.83
CA LEU A 74 -20.55 2.12 -6.43
C LEU A 74 -21.94 1.71 -5.94
N ASN A 75 -22.20 1.85 -4.64
CA ASN A 75 -23.51 1.58 -4.07
C ASN A 75 -24.59 2.52 -4.61
N SER A 76 -24.30 3.82 -4.74
CA SER A 76 -25.21 4.80 -5.36
C SER A 76 -25.51 4.51 -6.84
N GLN A 77 -24.67 3.71 -7.50
CA GLN A 77 -24.88 3.22 -8.87
C GLN A 77 -25.63 1.87 -8.91
N GLY A 78 -26.09 1.37 -7.77
CA GLY A 78 -26.79 0.08 -7.65
C GLY A 78 -25.88 -1.15 -7.61
N ARG A 79 -24.55 -0.99 -7.56
CA ARG A 79 -23.64 -2.13 -7.40
C ARG A 79 -23.68 -2.66 -5.97
N THR A 80 -23.82 -3.98 -5.83
CA THR A 80 -23.85 -4.70 -4.55
C THR A 80 -22.99 -5.96 -4.65
N GLY A 81 -22.64 -6.54 -3.49
CA GLY A 81 -21.72 -7.68 -3.40
C GLY A 81 -20.29 -7.30 -3.02
N ALA A 82 -19.46 -8.30 -2.79
CA ALA A 82 -18.05 -8.10 -2.44
C ALA A 82 -17.26 -7.60 -3.65
N VAL A 83 -16.34 -6.67 -3.40
CA VAL A 83 -15.39 -6.14 -4.39
C VAL A 83 -14.00 -6.08 -3.77
N THR A 84 -12.98 -6.16 -4.61
CA THR A 84 -11.58 -6.00 -4.24
C THR A 84 -11.01 -4.73 -4.86
N VAL A 85 -9.75 -4.41 -4.53
CA VAL A 85 -9.03 -3.27 -5.13
C VAL A 85 -8.92 -3.38 -6.66
N LEU A 86 -9.03 -4.59 -7.22
CA LEU A 86 -8.97 -4.84 -8.67
C LEU A 86 -10.26 -4.43 -9.40
N ASP A 87 -11.35 -4.23 -8.67
CA ASP A 87 -12.68 -3.92 -9.22
C ASP A 87 -13.04 -2.42 -9.17
N VAL A 88 -12.13 -1.60 -8.63
CA VAL A 88 -12.35 -0.19 -8.32
C VAL A 88 -11.48 0.71 -9.21
N PRO A 89 -12.07 1.43 -10.17
CA PRO A 89 -11.32 2.40 -10.97
C PRO A 89 -10.72 3.52 -10.10
N PRO A 90 -9.46 3.95 -10.31
CA PRO A 90 -8.81 4.97 -9.48
C PRO A 90 -9.56 6.30 -9.40
N GLY A 91 -10.28 6.69 -10.46
CA GLY A 91 -11.10 7.91 -10.47
C GLY A 91 -12.21 7.93 -9.41
N LEU A 92 -12.68 6.78 -8.94
CA LEU A 92 -13.68 6.69 -7.86
C LEU A 92 -13.11 7.01 -6.49
N LEU A 93 -11.78 6.88 -6.31
CA LEU A 93 -11.10 7.18 -5.06
C LEU A 93 -11.01 8.69 -4.82
N SER A 94 -11.04 9.50 -5.88
CA SER A 94 -10.88 10.96 -5.78
C SER A 94 -12.19 11.67 -5.46
N PRO A 95 -12.19 12.73 -4.62
CA PRO A 95 -13.34 13.61 -4.47
C PRO A 95 -13.59 14.47 -5.72
N LYS A 96 -12.59 14.67 -6.58
CA LYS A 96 -12.69 15.48 -7.80
C LYS A 96 -13.65 14.86 -8.81
N THR A 97 -14.26 15.69 -9.65
CA THR A 97 -15.07 15.23 -10.77
C THR A 97 -14.20 14.56 -11.85
N PRO A 98 -14.79 13.70 -12.71
CA PRO A 98 -14.04 13.12 -13.84
C PRO A 98 -13.42 14.17 -14.77
N ALA A 99 -14.07 15.34 -14.96
CA ALA A 99 -13.52 16.42 -15.77
C ALA A 99 -12.28 17.06 -15.13
N GLN A 100 -12.31 17.32 -13.82
CA GLN A 100 -11.15 17.84 -13.09
C GLN A 100 -9.98 16.85 -13.08
N LEU A 101 -10.25 15.56 -12.88
CA LEU A 101 -9.20 14.53 -12.94
C LEU A 101 -8.47 14.52 -14.28
N ARG A 102 -9.22 14.63 -15.39
CA ARG A 102 -8.63 14.70 -16.74
C ARG A 102 -7.88 16.00 -17.00
N ALA A 103 -8.30 17.10 -16.41
CA ALA A 103 -7.66 18.40 -16.61
C ALA A 103 -6.37 18.57 -15.78
N GLU A 104 -6.30 17.93 -14.62
CA GLU A 104 -5.25 18.19 -13.64
C GLU A 104 -4.24 17.03 -13.50
N LEU A 105 -4.61 15.79 -13.85
CA LEU A 105 -3.82 14.58 -13.56
C LEU A 105 -3.64 13.62 -14.76
N LEU A 106 -4.05 14.01 -15.98
CA LEU A 106 -3.84 13.27 -17.23
C LEU A 106 -3.28 14.22 -18.30
#